data_AF-A0A2H9VPA4-F1
#
_entry.id   AF-A0A2H9VPA4-F1
#
_cell.length_a   1.000
_cell.length_b   1.000
_cell.length_c   1.000
_cell.angle_alpha   90.00
_cell.angle_beta   90.00
_cell.angle_gamma   90.00
#
_symmetry.space_group_name_H-M   'P 1'
#
loop_
_entity.id
_entity.type
_entity.pdbx_description
1 polymer ?
#
loop_
_entity_poly.entity_id
_entity_poly.type
_entity_poly.pdbx_seq_one_letter_code
_entity_poly.pdbx_strand_id
1 'polypeptide(L)'
;MDIKYIIETFRKAHESIEETIENIKPLYSDEQQLWPQLEKLSVPVLIHEKLINFLADSMQMVNDEERFKSFDLEDIKTIYQLLVEYYPNNIQYRLDLIGFVYNVLDNEKEASALANEAVKMMDTKRTEFVRFLK
;
A
#
# COMPACT_ATOMS: atom_id res chain seq x y z
N MET A 1 30.09 -8.95 12.26
CA MET A 1 28.70 -8.45 12.12
C MET A 1 27.85 -9.21 13.12
N ASP A 2 27.35 -8.53 14.16
CA ASP A 2 26.55 -9.17 15.22
C ASP A 2 25.08 -9.27 14.79
N ILE A 3 24.62 -10.51 14.56
CA ILE A 3 23.25 -10.77 14.10
C ILE A 3 22.20 -10.32 15.12
N LYS A 4 22.51 -10.34 16.43
CA LYS A 4 21.56 -9.90 17.47
C LYS A 4 21.32 -8.40 17.39
N TYR A 5 22.39 -7.65 17.18
CA TYR A 5 22.29 -6.20 16.97
C TYR A 5 21.47 -5.86 15.72
N ILE A 6 21.65 -6.61 14.62
CA ILE A 6 20.84 -6.43 13.40
C ILE A 6 19.36 -6.71 13.66
N ILE A 7 19.03 -7.84 14.32
CA ILE A 7 17.64 -8.20 14.64
C ILE A 7 16.98 -7.13 15.50
N GLU A 8 17.68 -6.64 16.53
CA GLU A 8 17.14 -5.62 17.41
C GLU A 8 16.96 -4.26 16.70
N THR A 9 17.90 -3.91 15.82
CA THR A 9 17.79 -2.70 14.99
C THR A 9 16.61 -2.80 14.03
N PHE A 10 16.43 -3.95 13.38
CA PHE A 10 15.30 -4.21 12.50
C PHE A 10 13.96 -4.14 13.25
N ARG A 11 13.87 -4.75 14.44
CA ARG A 11 12.66 -4.68 15.27
C ARG A 11 12.30 -3.24 15.61
N LYS A 12 13.25 -2.46 16.10
CA LYS A 12 13.01 -1.04 16.47
C LYS A 12 12.59 -0.20 15.28
N ALA A 13 13.18 -0.43 14.12
CA ALA A 13 12.78 0.27 12.89
C ALA A 13 11.32 -0.07 12.54
N HIS A 14 10.93 -1.35 12.61
CA HIS A 14 9.56 -1.77 12.34
C HIS A 14 8.55 -1.20 13.37
N GLU A 15 8.86 -1.29 14.66
CA GLU A 15 8.03 -0.73 15.74
C GLU A 15 7.80 0.78 15.56
N SER A 16 8.85 1.52 15.19
CA SER A 16 8.75 2.97 14.94
C SER A 16 7.83 3.30 13.77
N ILE A 17 7.81 2.47 12.72
CA ILE A 17 6.93 2.66 11.58
C ILE A 17 5.47 2.33 11.96
N GLU A 18 5.24 1.22 12.67
CA GLU A 18 3.90 0.88 13.15
C GLU A 18 3.34 1.96 14.07
N GLU A 19 4.15 2.48 15.00
CA GLU A 19 3.75 3.58 15.88
C GLU A 19 3.40 4.84 15.08
N THR A 20 4.16 5.14 14.03
CA THR A 20 3.85 6.27 13.13
C THR A 20 2.49 6.08 12.44
N ILE A 21 2.23 4.89 11.90
CA ILE A 21 0.95 4.58 11.25
C ILE A 21 -0.21 4.69 12.24
N GLU A 22 -0.08 4.07 13.42
CA GLU A 22 -1.13 4.09 14.44
C GLU A 22 -1.40 5.50 15.00
N ASN A 23 -0.41 6.39 15.01
CA ASN A 23 -0.60 7.79 15.38
C ASN A 23 -1.33 8.61 14.31
N ILE A 24 -1.18 8.26 13.03
CA ILE A 24 -1.76 9.01 11.91
C ILE A 24 -3.16 8.48 11.56
N LYS A 25 -3.40 7.18 11.70
CA LYS A 25 -4.65 6.50 11.36
C LYS A 25 -5.92 7.14 11.97
N PRO A 26 -5.94 7.62 13.23
CA PRO A 26 -7.11 8.31 13.79
C PRO A 26 -7.45 9.62 13.08
N LEU A 27 -6.50 10.22 12.36
CA LEU A 27 -6.69 11.49 11.65
C LEU A 27 -7.36 11.31 10.28
N TYR A 28 -7.68 10.07 9.88
CA TYR A 28 -8.28 9.77 8.58
C TYR A 28 -9.60 10.50 8.32
N SER A 29 -10.40 10.70 9.37
CA SER A 29 -11.66 11.44 9.28
C SER A 29 -11.50 12.95 9.34
N ASP A 30 -10.29 13.46 9.61
CA ASP A 30 -9.98 14.89 9.72
C ASP A 30 -8.80 15.24 8.81
N GLU A 31 -9.12 15.45 7.54
CA GLU A 31 -8.16 15.77 6.48
C GLU A 31 -7.27 16.97 6.83
N GLN A 32 -7.80 17.98 7.52
CA GLN A 32 -7.05 19.17 7.92
C GLN A 32 -5.93 18.85 8.91
N GLN A 33 -6.10 17.81 9.74
CA GLN A 33 -5.07 17.34 10.66
C GLN A 33 -4.14 16.31 10.03
N LEU A 34 -4.63 15.51 9.08
CA LEU A 34 -3.88 14.42 8.46
C LEU A 34 -2.67 14.93 7.66
N TRP A 35 -2.90 15.81 6.69
CA TRP A 35 -1.86 16.25 5.76
C TRP A 35 -0.65 16.91 6.43
N PRO A 36 -0.82 17.83 7.41
CA PRO A 36 0.31 18.40 8.12
C PRO A 36 1.17 17.38 8.88
N GLN A 37 0.62 16.21 9.24
CA GLN A 37 1.42 15.14 9.86
C GLN A 37 2.20 14.35 8.81
N LEU A 38 1.57 14.05 7.67
CA LEU A 38 2.22 13.36 6.55
C LEU A 38 3.40 14.18 6.00
N GLU A 39 3.25 15.50 5.86
CA GLU A 39 4.30 16.41 5.37
C GLU A 39 5.50 16.52 6.32
N LYS A 40 5.37 16.14 7.59
CA LYS A 40 6.47 16.11 8.57
C LYS A 40 7.25 14.80 8.55
N LEU A 41 6.74 13.77 7.88
CA LEU A 41 7.41 12.48 7.81
C LEU A 41 8.65 12.57 6.93
N SER A 42 9.70 11.86 7.34
CA SER A 42 10.90 11.73 6.52
C SER A 42 10.63 10.85 5.29
N VAL A 43 11.34 11.12 4.18
CA VAL A 43 11.20 10.33 2.94
C VAL A 43 11.33 8.81 3.18
N PRO A 44 12.30 8.29 3.96
CA PRO A 44 12.41 6.85 4.22
C PRO A 44 11.17 6.23 4.88
N VAL A 45 10.45 7.03 5.68
CA VAL A 45 9.22 6.61 6.34
C VAL A 45 8.05 6.66 5.34
N LEU A 46 7.96 7.72 4.54
CA LEU A 46 6.92 7.87 3.51
C LEU A 46 6.95 6.77 2.45
N ILE A 47 8.14 6.32 2.04
CA ILE A 47 8.29 5.25 1.03
C ILE A 47 8.12 3.84 1.59
N HIS A 48 7.89 3.69 2.90
CA HIS A 48 7.60 2.39 3.49
C HIS A 48 6.27 1.86 2.97
N GLU A 49 6.19 0.58 2.61
CA GLU A 49 5.04 0.04 1.85
C GLU A 49 3.70 0.23 2.54
N LYS A 50 3.67 0.10 3.88
CA LYS A 50 2.46 0.32 4.66
C LYS A 50 2.00 1.78 4.66
N LEU A 51 2.94 2.73 4.71
CA LEU A 51 2.63 4.16 4.73
C LEU A 51 2.25 4.67 3.36
N ILE A 52 2.91 4.23 2.30
CA ILE A 52 2.54 4.63 0.95
C ILE A 52 1.20 4.03 0.52
N ASN A 53 0.85 2.81 0.97
CA ASN A 53 -0.50 2.26 0.81
C ASN A 53 -1.54 3.10 1.55
N PHE A 54 -1.27 3.42 2.82
CA PHE A 54 -2.12 4.30 3.62
C PHE A 54 -2.32 5.68 2.99
N LEU A 55 -1.25 6.22 2.38
CA LEU A 55 -1.32 7.49 1.66
C LEU A 55 -2.24 7.39 0.43
N ALA A 56 -2.12 6.33 -0.38
CA ALA A 56 -3.01 6.09 -1.51
C ALA A 56 -4.48 5.93 -1.10
N ASP A 57 -4.73 5.20 0.00
CA ASP A 57 -6.07 5.06 0.59
C ASP A 57 -6.62 6.41 1.07
N SER A 58 -5.76 7.29 1.59
CA SER A 58 -6.15 8.62 2.07
C SER A 58 -6.42 9.59 0.91
N MET A 59 -5.62 9.54 -0.15
CA MET A 59 -5.78 10.36 -1.35
C MET A 59 -7.13 10.13 -2.04
N GLN A 60 -7.69 8.93 -1.96
CA GLN A 60 -9.04 8.61 -2.47
C GLN A 60 -10.18 9.29 -1.72
N MET A 61 -9.94 9.67 -0.46
CA MET A 61 -10.96 10.26 0.41
C MET A 61 -10.86 11.78 0.53
N VAL A 62 -9.89 12.38 -0.14
CA VAL A 62 -9.69 13.84 -0.17
C VAL A 62 -10.94 14.52 -0.69
N ASN A 63 -11.37 15.56 0.04
CA ASN A 63 -12.47 16.44 -0.39
C ASN A 63 -12.00 17.89 -0.55
N ASP A 64 -10.70 18.18 -0.36
CA ASP A 64 -10.11 19.50 -0.55
C ASP A 64 -9.74 19.75 -2.02
N GLU A 65 -10.40 20.74 -2.65
CA GLU A 65 -10.15 21.13 -4.05
C GLU A 65 -8.72 21.59 -4.31
N GLU A 66 -8.04 22.19 -3.33
CA GLU A 66 -6.64 22.60 -3.50
C GLU A 66 -5.71 21.39 -3.56
N ARG A 67 -6.05 20.30 -2.87
CA ARG A 67 -5.28 19.05 -2.89
C ARG A 67 -5.45 18.29 -4.20
N PHE A 68 -6.60 18.37 -4.86
CA PHE A 68 -6.77 17.83 -6.22
C PHE A 68 -5.89 18.50 -7.28
N LYS A 69 -5.28 19.65 -6.98
CA LYS A 69 -4.26 20.27 -7.87
C LYS A 69 -2.88 19.63 -7.70
N SER A 70 -2.66 18.88 -6.63
CA SER A 70 -1.35 18.33 -6.25
C SER A 70 -1.13 16.88 -6.69
N PHE A 71 -2.20 16.17 -7.03
CA PHE A 71 -2.16 14.80 -7.54
C PHE A 71 -3.44 14.49 -8.32
N ASP A 72 -3.41 13.44 -9.14
CA ASP A 72 -4.58 12.89 -9.81
C ASP A 72 -4.80 11.39 -9.53
N LEU A 73 -5.83 10.81 -10.15
CA LEU A 73 -6.16 9.39 -9.97
C LEU A 73 -5.10 8.44 -10.55
N GLU A 74 -4.32 8.89 -11.53
CA GLU A 74 -3.25 8.09 -12.13
C GLU A 74 -2.03 8.03 -11.21
N ASP A 75 -1.76 9.08 -10.44
CA ASP A 75 -0.75 9.05 -9.36
C ASP A 75 -1.10 7.99 -8.32
N ILE A 76 -2.38 7.93 -7.89
CA ILE A 76 -2.86 6.91 -6.93
C ILE A 76 -2.74 5.51 -7.53
N LYS A 77 -3.14 5.34 -8.80
CA LYS A 77 -2.98 4.07 -9.53
C LYS A 77 -1.52 3.62 -9.56
N THR A 78 -0.61 4.55 -9.84
CA THR A 78 0.82 4.30 -9.92
C THR A 78 1.36 3.80 -8.58
N ILE A 79 0.94 4.38 -7.46
CA ILE A 79 1.32 3.89 -6.12
C ILE A 79 0.92 2.43 -5.94
N TYR A 80 -0.33 2.07 -6.23
CA TYR A 80 -0.80 0.69 -6.12
C TYR A 80 -0.07 -0.27 -7.06
N GLN A 81 0.22 0.15 -8.30
CA GLN A 81 1.01 -0.64 -9.23
C GLN A 81 2.42 -0.91 -8.71
N LEU A 82 3.10 0.09 -8.15
CA LEU A 82 4.43 -0.07 -7.55
C LEU A 82 4.39 -1.00 -6.34
N LEU A 83 3.35 -0.93 -5.49
CA LEU A 83 3.17 -1.85 -4.38
C LEU A 83 3.02 -3.30 -4.86
N VAL A 84 2.24 -3.52 -5.93
CA VAL A 84 2.09 -4.85 -6.55
C VAL A 84 3.38 -5.32 -7.24
N GLU A 85 4.16 -4.41 -7.84
CA GLU A 85 5.43 -4.72 -8.50
C GLU A 85 6.50 -5.14 -7.48
N TYR A 86 6.71 -4.36 -6.41
CA TYR A 86 7.75 -4.62 -5.43
C TYR A 86 7.37 -5.67 -4.40
N TYR A 87 6.08 -5.85 -4.13
CA TYR A 87 5.56 -6.85 -3.19
C TYR A 87 4.57 -7.78 -3.88
N PRO A 88 4.98 -8.51 -4.94
CA PRO A 88 4.07 -9.26 -5.80
C PRO A 88 3.33 -10.38 -5.05
N ASN A 89 3.89 -10.81 -3.92
CA ASN A 89 3.34 -11.86 -3.08
C ASN A 89 2.33 -11.35 -2.04
N ASN A 90 2.22 -10.04 -1.84
CA ASN A 90 1.24 -9.44 -0.95
C ASN A 90 -0.12 -9.38 -1.65
N ILE A 91 -1.06 -10.22 -1.22
CA ILE A 91 -2.39 -10.29 -1.83
C ILE A 91 -3.20 -9.03 -1.55
N GLN A 92 -2.98 -8.35 -0.41
CA GLN A 92 -3.73 -7.16 -0.06
C GLN A 92 -3.49 -6.04 -1.08
N TYR A 93 -2.23 -5.75 -1.43
CA TYR A 93 -1.92 -4.72 -2.42
C TYR A 93 -2.50 -5.00 -3.81
N ARG A 94 -2.64 -6.28 -4.17
CA ARG A 94 -3.34 -6.67 -5.41
C ARG A 94 -4.82 -6.37 -5.32
N LEU A 95 -5.46 -6.71 -4.19
CA LEU A 95 -6.86 -6.43 -3.95
C LEU A 95 -7.13 -4.92 -3.91
N ASP A 96 -6.22 -4.14 -3.32
CA ASP A 96 -6.32 -2.68 -3.26
C ASP A 96 -6.25 -2.08 -4.68
N LEU A 97 -5.29 -2.51 -5.51
CA LEU A 97 -5.21 -2.10 -6.93
C LEU A 97 -6.46 -2.48 -7.72
N ILE A 98 -6.93 -3.73 -7.60
CA ILE A 98 -8.14 -4.21 -8.28
C ILE A 98 -9.35 -3.39 -7.85
N GLY A 99 -9.48 -3.17 -6.54
CA GLY A 99 -10.57 -2.39 -5.94
C GLY A 99 -10.56 -0.95 -6.39
N PHE A 100 -9.40 -0.31 -6.47
CA PHE A 100 -9.24 1.04 -6.98
C PHE A 100 -9.63 1.13 -8.47
N VAL A 101 -9.09 0.25 -9.31
CA VAL A 101 -9.39 0.23 -10.75
C VAL A 101 -10.87 -0.03 -11.02
N TYR A 102 -11.52 -0.89 -10.24
CA TYR A 102 -12.93 -1.19 -10.39
C TYR A 102 -13.84 -0.09 -9.85
N ASN A 103 -13.65 0.32 -8.59
CA ASN A 103 -14.59 1.21 -7.89
C ASN A 103 -14.34 2.70 -8.16
N VAL A 104 -13.08 3.11 -8.37
CA VAL A 104 -12.71 4.52 -8.51
C VAL A 104 -12.51 4.91 -9.97
N LEU A 105 -11.84 4.07 -10.76
CA LEU A 105 -11.62 4.34 -12.19
C LEU A 105 -12.74 3.83 -13.10
N ASP A 106 -13.71 3.07 -12.55
CA ASP A 106 -14.81 2.44 -13.29
C ASP A 106 -14.33 1.63 -14.52
N ASN A 107 -13.16 0.98 -14.40
CA ASN A 107 -12.54 0.22 -15.48
C ASN A 107 -12.65 -1.29 -15.22
N GLU A 108 -13.86 -1.83 -15.38
CA GLU A 108 -14.17 -3.25 -15.17
C GLU A 108 -13.27 -4.19 -15.98
N LYS A 109 -12.92 -3.80 -17.21
CA LYS A 109 -12.08 -4.61 -18.10
C LYS A 109 -10.67 -4.79 -17.52
N GLU A 110 -10.05 -3.70 -17.07
CA GLU A 110 -8.72 -3.75 -16.46
C GLU A 110 -8.75 -4.46 -15.11
N ALA A 111 -9.74 -4.14 -14.25
CA ALA A 111 -9.92 -4.82 -12.96
C ALA A 111 -10.08 -6.34 -13.12
N SER A 112 -10.85 -6.78 -14.12
CA SER A 112 -11.02 -8.20 -14.44
C SER A 112 -9.73 -8.86 -14.92
N ALA A 113 -8.92 -8.15 -15.72
CA ALA A 113 -7.62 -8.65 -16.14
C ALA A 113 -6.69 -8.87 -14.93
N LEU A 114 -6.60 -7.86 -14.05
CA LEU A 114 -5.80 -7.91 -12.81
C LEU A 114 -6.27 -9.03 -11.87
N ALA A 115 -7.58 -9.21 -11.70
CA ALA A 115 -8.14 -10.28 -10.90
C ALA A 115 -7.78 -11.67 -11.44
N ASN A 116 -7.86 -11.86 -12.77
CA ASN A 116 -7.47 -13.12 -13.41
C ASN A 116 -5.97 -13.41 -13.24
N GLU A 117 -5.11 -12.40 -13.26
CA GLU A 117 -3.68 -12.55 -12.97
C GLU A 117 -3.43 -12.96 -11.52
N ALA A 118 -4.12 -12.34 -10.57
CA ALA A 118 -4.01 -12.69 -9.15
C ALA A 118 -4.43 -14.15 -8.89
N VAL A 119 -5.54 -14.60 -9.49
CA VAL A 119 -5.99 -16.00 -9.39
C VAL A 119 -4.96 -16.97 -9.94
N LYS A 120 -4.41 -16.71 -11.14
CA LYS A 120 -3.37 -17.56 -11.75
C LYS A 120 -2.12 -17.68 -10.86
N MET A 121 -1.69 -16.58 -10.24
CA MET A 121 -0.57 -16.61 -9.30
C MET A 121 -0.88 -17.49 -8.08
N MET A 122 -2.05 -17.30 -7.46
CA MET A 122 -2.45 -18.06 -6.27
C MET A 122 -2.53 -19.56 -6.57
N ASP A 123 -3.08 -19.92 -7.73
CA ASP A 123 -3.13 -21.30 -8.22
C ASP A 123 -1.72 -21.88 -8.39
N THR A 124 -0.80 -21.11 -8.96
CA THR A 124 0.60 -21.52 -9.14
C THR A 124 1.26 -21.81 -7.79
N LYS A 125 1.16 -20.87 -6.84
CA LYS A 125 1.68 -21.04 -5.47
C LYS A 125 1.07 -22.24 -4.75
N ARG A 126 -0.24 -22.45 -4.90
CA ARG A 126 -0.93 -23.61 -4.33
C ARG A 126 -0.33 -24.91 -4.88
N THR A 127 -0.13 -25.00 -6.19
CA THR A 127 0.46 -26.18 -6.84
C THR A 127 1.89 -26.42 -6.36
N GLU A 128 2.70 -25.38 -6.22
CA GLU A 128 4.06 -25.47 -5.68
C GLU A 128 4.07 -25.95 -4.23
N PHE A 129 3.20 -25.39 -3.39
CA PHE A 129 3.08 -25.79 -1.99
C PHE A 129 2.66 -27.25 -1.83
N VAL A 130 1.66 -27.70 -2.61
CA VAL A 130 1.25 -29.11 -2.61
C VAL A 130 2.37 -30.04 -3.07
N ARG A 131 3.21 -29.60 -4.02
CA ARG A 131 4.38 -30.38 -4.47
C ARG A 131 5.44 -30.46 -3.37
N PHE A 132 5.70 -29.37 -2.66
CA PHE A 132 6.67 -29.33 -1.56
C PHE A 132 6.31 -30.27 -0.39
N LEU A 133 5.01 -30.49 -0.14
CA LEU A 133 4.53 -31.36 0.92
C LEU A 133 4.53 -32.87 0.57
N LYS A 134 4.84 -33.25 -0.67
CA LYS A 134 4.91 -34.64 -1.12
C LYS A 134 6.34 -35.12 -1.18
#